data_AF-P0C8F1-F1
#
_entry.id   AF-P0C8F1-F1
#
_cell.length_a   1.000
_cell.length_b   1.000
_cell.length_c   1.000
_cell.angle_alpha   90.00
_cell.angle_beta   90.00
_cell.angle_gamma   90.00
#
_symmetry.space_group_name_H-M   'P 1'
#
loop_
_entity.id
_entity.type
_entity.pdbx_description
1 polymer ?
#
loop_
_entity_poly.entity_id
_entity_poly.type
_entity_poly.pdbx_seq_one_letter_code
_entity_poly.pdbx_strand_id
1 'polypeptide(L)'
;MRKMNTLLLVSLSFLYLKEVMGLKCNTCIYTEGWKCMAGRGTCIAKENELCSTTAYFRGDKHMYSTHMCKYKCREEESSKRGLLRVTLCCDRNFCNVF
;
A
#
# COMPACT_ATOMS: atom_id res chain seq x y z
N MET A 1 0.79 36.55 -25.05
CA MET A 1 0.02 35.29 -25.15
C MET A 1 0.90 34.04 -25.20
N ARG A 2 1.89 33.92 -26.10
CA ARG A 2 2.72 32.69 -26.26
C ARG A 2 3.43 32.23 -24.98
N LYS A 3 4.07 33.14 -24.22
CA LYS A 3 4.76 32.83 -22.95
C LYS A 3 3.82 32.28 -21.86
N MET A 4 2.60 32.83 -21.75
CA MET A 4 1.63 32.41 -20.73
C MET A 4 1.10 31.00 -21.03
N ASN A 5 0.85 30.68 -22.31
CA ASN A 5 0.46 29.34 -22.73
C ASN A 5 1.57 28.31 -22.46
N THR A 6 2.84 28.65 -22.72
CA THR A 6 3.95 27.75 -22.42
C THR A 6 4.07 27.47 -20.91
N LEU A 7 3.90 28.49 -20.06
CA LEU A 7 3.98 28.33 -18.61
C LEU A 7 2.82 27.48 -18.06
N LEU A 8 1.62 27.64 -18.60
CA LEU A 8 0.45 26.81 -18.32
C LEU A 8 0.68 25.34 -18.72
N LEU A 9 1.25 25.10 -19.91
CA LEU A 9 1.55 23.73 -20.36
C LEU A 9 2.59 23.05 -19.47
N VAL A 10 3.65 23.76 -19.08
CA VAL A 10 4.71 23.22 -18.22
C VAL A 10 4.19 22.87 -16.82
N SER A 11 3.38 23.76 -16.22
CA SER A 11 2.76 23.50 -14.91
C SER A 11 1.78 22.32 -14.94
N LEU A 12 0.99 22.18 -16.01
CA LEU A 12 0.11 21.03 -16.22
C LEU A 12 0.92 19.73 -16.31
N SER A 13 2.03 19.71 -17.05
CA SER A 13 2.93 18.55 -17.15
C SER A 13 3.50 18.14 -15.78
N PHE A 14 3.90 19.09 -14.94
CA PHE A 14 4.40 18.77 -13.59
C PHE A 14 3.33 18.17 -12.67
N LEU A 15 2.07 18.62 -12.80
CA LEU A 15 0.95 18.04 -12.04
C LEU A 15 0.68 16.59 -12.49
N TYR A 16 0.67 16.33 -13.80
CA TYR A 16 0.53 14.97 -14.34
C TYR A 16 1.68 14.06 -13.88
N LEU A 17 2.92 14.55 -13.85
CA LEU A 17 4.05 13.76 -13.36
C LEU A 17 3.92 13.38 -11.88
N LYS A 18 3.41 14.28 -11.02
CA LYS A 18 3.19 13.97 -9.59
C LYS A 18 2.22 12.81 -9.39
N GLU A 19 1.12 12.79 -10.13
CA GLU A 19 0.11 11.74 -10.02
C GLU A 19 0.64 10.39 -10.54
N VAL A 20 1.46 10.42 -11.59
CA VAL A 20 2.12 9.23 -12.15
C VAL A 20 3.19 8.64 -11.22
N MET A 21 3.84 9.47 -10.40
CA MET A 21 4.96 9.07 -9.53
C MET A 21 4.57 8.57 -8.13
N GLY A 22 3.28 8.56 -7.77
CA GLY A 22 2.86 8.10 -6.44
C GLY A 22 3.20 6.61 -6.20
N LEU A 23 3.61 6.28 -4.97
CA LEU A 23 3.87 4.91 -4.54
C LEU A 23 2.58 4.07 -4.65
N LYS A 24 2.55 3.08 -5.52
CA LYS A 24 1.38 2.20 -5.72
C LYS A 24 1.49 0.96 -4.85
N CYS A 25 0.43 0.60 -4.16
CA CYS A 25 0.38 -0.60 -3.33
C CYS A 25 -0.79 -1.50 -3.74
N ASN A 26 -0.66 -2.80 -3.52
CA ASN A 26 -1.79 -3.72 -3.63
C ASN A 26 -2.74 -3.47 -2.46
N THR A 27 -4.04 -3.57 -2.71
CA THR A 27 -5.05 -3.64 -1.66
C THR A 27 -5.69 -5.03 -1.64
N CYS A 28 -5.90 -5.53 -0.42
CA CYS A 28 -6.69 -6.72 -0.16
C CYS A 28 -7.15 -6.70 1.29
N ILE A 29 -8.45 -6.87 1.52
CA ILE A 29 -9.03 -6.87 2.87
C ILE A 29 -8.87 -8.24 3.53
N TYR A 30 -8.83 -9.32 2.74
CA TYR A 30 -8.73 -10.67 3.25
C TYR A 30 -8.09 -11.61 2.22
N THR A 31 -7.01 -12.28 2.62
CA THR A 31 -6.37 -13.32 1.81
C THR A 31 -6.67 -14.72 2.35
N GLU A 32 -6.71 -15.69 1.43
CA GLU A 32 -6.65 -17.12 1.74
C GLU A 32 -5.44 -17.69 1.01
N GLY A 33 -4.38 -18.01 1.78
CA GLY A 33 -3.06 -18.26 1.21
C GLY A 33 -2.60 -17.09 0.32
N TRP A 34 -2.35 -17.39 -0.95
CA TRP A 34 -1.80 -16.47 -1.96
C TRP A 34 -2.88 -15.71 -2.73
N LYS A 35 -4.16 -15.93 -2.40
CA LYS A 35 -5.30 -15.37 -3.14
C LYS A 35 -6.00 -14.30 -2.33
N CYS A 36 -6.22 -13.14 -2.93
CA CYS A 36 -7.12 -12.14 -2.38
C CYS A 36 -8.59 -12.57 -2.58
N MET A 37 -9.33 -12.73 -1.49
CA MET A 37 -10.73 -13.14 -1.53
C MET A 37 -11.68 -11.93 -1.47
N ALA A 38 -11.25 -10.81 -0.89
CA ALA A 38 -12.06 -9.60 -0.76
C ALA A 38 -11.21 -8.32 -0.82
N GLY A 39 -11.76 -7.26 -1.42
CA GLY A 39 -11.13 -5.93 -1.45
C GLY A 39 -9.89 -5.83 -2.35
N ARG A 40 -9.79 -6.69 -3.38
CA ARG A 40 -8.70 -6.63 -4.36
C ARG A 40 -8.72 -5.29 -5.08
N GLY A 41 -7.56 -4.65 -5.16
CA GLY A 41 -7.40 -3.40 -5.88
C GLY A 41 -6.01 -2.83 -5.73
N THR A 42 -5.90 -1.52 -5.94
CA THR A 42 -4.67 -0.77 -5.77
C THR A 42 -4.98 0.55 -5.06
N CYS A 43 -4.00 1.05 -4.33
CA CYS A 43 -4.03 2.41 -3.77
C CYS A 43 -2.74 3.14 -4.12
N ILE A 44 -2.82 4.47 -4.15
CA ILE A 44 -1.65 5.34 -4.25
C ILE A 44 -1.40 5.89 -2.85
N ALA A 45 -0.23 5.61 -2.30
CA ALA A 45 0.16 6.03 -0.96
C ALA A 45 0.20 7.56 -0.90
N LYS A 46 -0.51 8.11 0.09
CA LYS A 46 -0.51 9.54 0.41
C LYS A 46 0.74 9.90 1.22
N GLU A 47 0.81 11.16 1.64
CA GLU A 47 1.87 11.63 2.52
C GLU A 47 1.97 10.75 3.78
N ASN A 48 3.19 10.30 4.11
CA ASN A 48 3.48 9.43 5.24
C ASN A 48 2.81 8.03 5.19
N GLU A 49 2.28 7.61 4.05
CA GLU A 49 1.82 6.23 3.84
C GLU A 49 2.92 5.38 3.18
N LEU A 50 2.96 4.10 3.54
CA LEU A 50 3.76 3.07 2.86
C LEU A 50 2.87 1.89 2.49
N CYS A 51 3.34 1.04 1.58
CA CYS A 51 2.69 -0.24 1.34
C CYS A 51 2.86 -1.12 2.58
N SER A 52 1.79 -1.80 2.98
CA SER A 52 1.78 -2.66 4.15
C SER A 52 1.16 -4.01 3.86
N THR A 53 1.71 -5.04 4.51
CA THR A 53 1.09 -6.35 4.68
C THR A 53 0.95 -6.60 6.18
N THR A 54 -0.28 -6.79 6.66
CA THR A 54 -0.54 -7.26 8.03
C THR A 54 -1.02 -8.71 7.97
N ALA A 55 -0.20 -9.64 8.44
CA ALA A 55 -0.49 -11.07 8.46
C ALA A 55 -0.91 -11.52 9.86
N TYR A 56 -1.88 -12.44 9.90
CA TYR A 56 -2.43 -12.99 11.13
C TYR A 56 -2.18 -14.50 11.18
N PHE A 57 -1.63 -14.98 12.29
CA PHE A 57 -1.28 -16.38 12.50
C PHE A 57 -1.89 -16.91 13.80
N ARG A 58 -2.20 -18.21 13.82
CA ARG A 58 -2.52 -18.96 15.05
C ARG A 58 -1.52 -20.11 15.19
N GLY A 59 -0.59 -19.98 16.12
CA GLY A 59 0.64 -20.79 16.10
C GLY A 59 1.39 -20.53 14.80
N ASP A 60 1.84 -21.60 14.14
CA ASP A 60 2.58 -21.51 12.86
C ASP A 60 1.66 -21.40 11.63
N LYS A 61 0.33 -21.46 11.83
CA LYS A 61 -0.64 -21.42 10.73
C LYS A 61 -0.98 -19.98 10.36
N HIS A 62 -0.66 -19.60 9.12
CA HIS A 62 -1.19 -18.38 8.50
C HIS A 62 -2.72 -18.50 8.36
N MET A 63 -3.42 -17.48 8.86
CA MET A 63 -4.88 -17.41 8.84
C MET A 63 -5.36 -16.56 7.67
N TYR A 64 -4.87 -15.32 7.60
CA TYR A 64 -5.15 -14.38 6.53
C TYR A 64 -4.17 -13.20 6.62
N SER A 65 -4.11 -12.40 5.55
CA SER A 65 -3.39 -11.13 5.49
C SER A 65 -4.29 -10.02 4.98
N THR A 66 -3.91 -8.78 5.31
CA THR A 66 -4.48 -7.55 4.75
C THR A 66 -3.38 -6.71 4.12
N HIS A 67 -3.66 -6.13 2.95
CA HIS A 67 -2.71 -5.32 2.17
C HIS A 67 -3.31 -3.95 1.93
N MET A 68 -2.55 -2.88 2.15
CA MET A 68 -3.03 -1.49 1.96
C MET A 68 -1.88 -0.48 1.92
N CYS A 69 -2.23 0.78 1.62
CA CYS A 69 -1.46 1.97 1.96
C CYS A 69 -1.72 2.29 3.44
N LYS A 70 -0.72 2.13 4.32
CA LYS A 70 -0.87 2.32 5.77
C LYS A 70 -0.20 3.63 6.19
N TYR A 71 -0.98 4.53 6.78
CA TYR A 71 -0.46 5.77 7.37
C TYR A 71 0.52 5.48 8.51
N LYS A 72 1.68 6.13 8.46
CA LYS A 72 2.80 5.95 9.40
C LYS A 72 3.11 4.47 9.65
N CYS A 73 3.20 3.70 8.56
CA CYS A 73 3.51 2.28 8.64
C CYS A 73 4.79 2.05 9.45
N ARG A 74 4.71 1.14 10.42
CA ARG A 74 5.83 0.63 11.19
C ARG A 74 5.75 -0.89 11.22
N GLU A 75 6.91 -1.52 11.11
CA GLU A 75 7.01 -2.95 11.34
C GLU A 75 6.76 -3.23 12.81
N GLU A 76 5.83 -4.14 13.07
CA GLU A 76 5.40 -4.45 14.43
C GLU A 76 4.88 -5.88 14.50
N GLU A 77 5.13 -6.50 15.65
CA GLU A 77 4.61 -7.80 16.01
C GLU A 77 3.82 -7.67 17.31
N SER A 78 2.65 -8.31 17.36
CA SER A 78 1.83 -8.34 18.56
C SER A 78 1.07 -9.65 18.66
N SER A 79 0.93 -10.21 19.86
CA SER A 79 0.17 -11.43 20.09
C SER A 79 -0.95 -11.19 21.09
N LYS A 80 -2.17 -11.61 20.75
CA LYS A 80 -3.34 -11.52 21.64
C LYS A 80 -4.19 -12.78 21.52
N ARG A 81 -4.44 -13.45 22.65
CA ARG A 81 -5.29 -14.67 22.73
C ARG A 81 -4.89 -15.73 21.70
N GLY A 82 -3.57 -15.94 21.52
CA GLY A 82 -3.01 -16.90 20.56
C GLY A 82 -3.11 -16.49 19.09
N LEU A 83 -3.53 -15.25 18.79
CA LEU A 83 -3.47 -14.66 17.46
C LEU A 83 -2.25 -13.74 17.38
N LEU A 84 -1.26 -14.15 16.60
CA LEU A 84 -0.10 -13.35 16.26
C LEU A 84 -0.44 -12.45 15.07
N ARG A 85 -0.13 -11.16 15.18
CA ARG A 85 -0.27 -10.15 14.14
C ARG A 85 1.10 -9.58 13.83
N VAL A 86 1.54 -9.73 12.58
CA VAL A 86 2.79 -9.19 12.05
C VAL A 86 2.46 -8.15 10.99
N THR A 87 2.96 -6.93 11.14
CA THR A 87 2.90 -5.89 10.10
C THR A 87 4.27 -5.73 9.49
N LEU A 88 4.34 -5.77 8.16
CA LEU A 88 5.50 -5.40 7.37
C LEU A 88 5.19 -4.16 6.55
N CYS A 89 6.23 -3.37 6.26
CA CYS A 89 6.15 -2.11 5.51
C CYS A 89 7.17 -2.11 4.38
N CYS A 90 6.83 -1.53 3.24
CA CYS A 90 7.76 -1.38 2.12
C CYS A 90 7.42 -0.17 1.25
N ASP A 91 8.41 0.36 0.55
CA ASP A 91 8.39 1.67 -0.13
C ASP A 91 8.61 1.58 -1.65
N ARG A 92 8.34 0.42 -2.25
CA ARG A 92 8.42 0.19 -3.70
C ARG A 92 7.04 -0.13 -4.28
N ASN A 93 6.83 0.21 -5.55
CA ASN A 93 5.56 -0.09 -6.22
C ASN A 93 5.22 -1.58 -6.11
N PHE A 94 4.01 -1.87 -5.66
CA PHE A 94 3.42 -3.20 -5.54
C PHE A 94 4.26 -4.19 -4.71
N CYS A 95 5.10 -3.70 -3.80
CA CYS A 95 5.99 -4.53 -2.99
C CYS A 95 5.28 -5.40 -1.95
N ASN A 96 4.06 -5.01 -1.55
CA ASN A 96 3.23 -5.76 -0.61
C ASN A 96 2.48 -6.89 -1.33
N VAL A 97 3.24 -7.85 -1.85
CA VAL A 97 2.75 -9.02 -2.59
C VAL A 97 2.15 -10.08 -1.66
N PHE A 98 1.37 -10.98 -2.26
CA PHE A 98 0.74 -12.15 -1.64
C PHE A 98 1.72 -13.31 -1.48
#